data_AF-A0A4P6K4D3-F1
#
_entry.id   AF-A0A4P6K4D3-F1
#
_cell.length_a   1.000
_cell.length_b   1.000
_cell.length_c   1.000
_cell.angle_alpha   90.00
_cell.angle_beta   90.00
_cell.angle_gamma   90.00
#
_symmetry.space_group_name_H-M   'P 1'
#
loop_
_entity.id
_entity.type
_entity.pdbx_description
1 polymer ?
#
loop_
_entity_poly.entity_id
_entity_poly.type
_entity_poly.pdbx_seq_one_letter_code
_entity_poly.pdbx_strand_id
1 'polypeptide(L)'
;MLTNTSVSTFLIWLACHFIGDFAFQSSWMSIEKGKSWEVNFYHCATYTATFVLFAHPTLLATLVLFGTHCIVDPLKARYKVIGPIWLDQLLHILTIVLILGLKL
;
A
#
# COMPACT_ATOMS: atom_id res chain seq x y z
N MET A 1 16.15 -12.71 -11.72
CA MET A 1 15.21 -13.84 -11.64
C MET A 1 13.80 -13.30 -11.35
N LEU A 2 13.30 -12.40 -12.21
CA LEU A 2 12.15 -11.50 -11.93
C LEU A 2 10.77 -12.08 -12.31
N THR A 3 10.67 -13.34 -12.80
CA THR A 3 9.56 -13.73 -13.68
C THR A 3 8.77 -14.98 -13.29
N ASN A 4 8.92 -15.53 -12.08
CA ASN A 4 8.19 -16.74 -11.66
C ASN A 4 6.96 -16.49 -10.76
N THR A 5 6.49 -15.24 -10.63
CA THR A 5 5.25 -14.95 -9.88
C THR A 5 4.05 -15.25 -10.77
N SER A 6 3.08 -16.01 -10.27
CA SER A 6 1.87 -16.28 -11.04
C SER A 6 1.03 -15.02 -11.21
N VAL A 7 0.31 -14.95 -12.34
CA VAL A 7 -0.69 -13.89 -12.58
C VAL A 7 -1.71 -13.84 -11.45
N SER A 8 -2.12 -14.99 -10.91
CA SER A 8 -3.06 -15.05 -9.79
C SER A 8 -2.51 -14.39 -8.53
N THR A 9 -1.25 -14.61 -8.16
CA THR A 9 -0.62 -13.96 -7.01
C THR A 9 -0.59 -12.45 -7.20
N PHE A 10 -0.19 -11.98 -8.38
CA PHE A 10 -0.21 -10.55 -8.68
C PHE A 10 -1.61 -9.94 -8.55
N LEU A 11 -2.64 -10.60 -9.10
CA LEU A 11 -4.02 -10.14 -9.01
C LEU A 11 -4.55 -10.13 -7.56
N ILE A 12 -4.18 -11.10 -6.73
CA ILE A 12 -4.53 -11.12 -5.30
C ILE A 12 -3.91 -9.93 -4.57
N TRP A 13 -2.62 -9.66 -4.80
CA TRP A 13 -1.93 -8.53 -4.18
C TRP A 13 -2.51 -7.19 -4.64
N LEU A 14 -2.85 -7.09 -5.92
CA LEU A 14 -3.52 -5.91 -6.47
C LEU A 14 -4.93 -5.72 -5.87
N ALA A 15 -5.67 -6.81 -5.64
CA ALA A 15 -6.95 -6.75 -4.94
C ALA A 15 -6.76 -6.30 -3.47
N CYS A 16 -5.76 -6.82 -2.76
CA CYS A 16 -5.44 -6.39 -1.39
C CYS A 16 -5.15 -4.88 -1.32
N HIS A 17 -4.38 -4.38 -2.29
CA HIS A 17 -4.09 -2.95 -2.43
C HIS A 17 -5.37 -2.12 -2.52
N PHE A 18 -6.24 -2.42 -3.49
CA PHE A 18 -7.46 -1.64 -3.70
C PHE A 18 -8.46 -1.76 -2.54
N ILE A 19 -8.59 -2.96 -1.95
CA ILE A 19 -9.46 -3.16 -0.79
C ILE A 19 -8.94 -2.37 0.40
N GLY A 20 -7.63 -2.38 0.64
CA GLY A 20 -7.01 -1.66 1.76
C GLY A 20 -7.07 -0.15 1.60
N ASP A 21 -6.71 0.36 0.42
CA ASP A 21 -6.54 1.80 0.16
C ASP A 21 -7.88 2.51 -0.09
N PHE A 22 -8.89 1.80 -0.62
CA PHE A 22 -10.20 2.38 -0.94
C PHE A 22 -11.35 1.77 -0.16
N ALA A 23 -11.56 0.46 -0.22
CA ALA A 23 -12.77 -0.14 0.32
C ALA A 23 -12.82 -0.09 1.87
N PHE A 24 -11.69 -0.30 2.53
CA PHE A 24 -11.56 -0.31 3.99
C PHE A 24 -11.04 1.01 4.55
N GLN A 25 -10.58 1.92 3.69
CA GLN A 25 -10.32 3.31 4.08
C GLN A 25 -11.65 4.04 4.28
N SER A 26 -11.90 4.50 5.50
CA SER A 26 -13.07 5.33 5.79
C SER A 26 -12.90 6.76 5.28
N SER A 27 -14.01 7.47 5.08
CA SER A 27 -13.99 8.88 4.69
C SER A 27 -13.22 9.75 5.70
N TRP A 28 -13.31 9.42 6.99
CA TRP A 28 -12.55 10.10 8.04
C TRP A 28 -11.04 9.89 7.86
N MET A 29 -10.58 8.65 7.63
CA MET A 29 -9.17 8.37 7.39
C MET A 29 -8.63 9.16 6.19
N SER A 30 -9.37 9.18 5.09
CA SER A 30 -8.98 9.88 3.86
C SER A 30 -8.77 11.39 4.08
N ILE A 31 -9.65 12.03 4.85
CA ILE A 31 -9.59 13.47 5.12
C ILE A 31 -8.49 13.81 6.14
N GLU A 32 -8.28 12.96 7.14
CA GLU A 32 -7.44 13.27 8.30
C GLU A 32 -6.01 12.71 8.21
N LYS A 33 -5.72 11.71 7.37
CA LYS A 33 -4.37 11.10 7.25
C LYS A 33 -3.27 12.10 6.88
N GLY A 34 -3.60 13.13 6.10
CA GLY A 34 -2.66 14.21 5.77
C GLY A 34 -2.36 15.17 6.93
N LYS A 35 -3.23 15.20 7.95
CA LYS A 35 -3.15 16.13 9.09
C LYS A 35 -2.55 15.45 10.31
N SER A 36 -2.96 14.23 10.62
CA SER A 36 -2.52 13.47 11.81
C SER A 36 -1.67 12.25 11.45
N TRP A 37 -0.51 12.11 12.09
CA TRP A 37 0.34 10.91 11.96
C TRP A 37 -0.32 9.66 12.53
N GLU A 38 -1.15 9.82 13.57
CA GLU A 38 -1.92 8.73 14.15
C GLU A 38 -2.94 8.18 13.14
N VAL A 39 -3.66 9.06 12.45
CA VAL A 39 -4.63 8.63 11.43
C VAL A 39 -3.93 8.02 10.21
N ASN A 40 -2.77 8.58 9.81
CA ASN A 40 -1.95 7.96 8.78
C ASN A 40 -1.51 6.54 9.18
N PHE A 41 -1.13 6.32 10.43
CA PHE A 41 -0.81 5.00 10.95
C PHE A 41 -2.02 4.05 10.86
N TYR A 42 -3.21 4.48 11.28
CA TYR A 42 -4.43 3.65 11.18
C TYR A 42 -4.74 3.26 9.74
N HIS A 43 -4.58 4.19 8.80
CA HIS A 43 -4.73 3.91 7.38
C HIS A 43 -3.70 2.88 6.89
N CYS A 44 -2.41 3.09 7.19
CA CYS A 44 -1.34 2.18 6.77
C CYS A 44 -1.48 0.79 7.41
N ALA A 45 -1.94 0.71 8.66
CA ALA A 45 -2.21 -0.54 9.33
C ALA A 45 -3.40 -1.27 8.70
N THR A 46 -4.50 -0.56 8.40
CA THR A 46 -5.68 -1.11 7.71
C THR A 46 -5.31 -1.61 6.32
N TYR A 47 -4.54 -0.82 5.57
CA TYR A 47 -4.00 -1.18 4.27
C TYR A 47 -3.16 -2.45 4.36
N THR A 48 -2.19 -2.50 5.27
CA THR A 48 -1.27 -3.64 5.39
C THR A 48 -1.99 -4.90 5.87
N ALA A 49 -3.02 -4.75 6.72
CA ALA A 49 -3.80 -5.88 7.23
C ALA A 49 -4.50 -6.67 6.11
N THR A 50 -4.95 -6.04 5.02
CA THR A 50 -5.55 -6.77 3.89
C THR A 50 -4.54 -7.72 3.24
N PHE A 51 -3.28 -7.29 3.10
CA PHE A 51 -2.21 -8.17 2.59
C PHE A 51 -1.93 -9.32 3.55
N VAL A 52 -1.80 -9.04 4.86
CA VAL A 52 -1.55 -10.09 5.86
C VAL A 52 -2.66 -11.16 5.83
N LEU A 53 -3.92 -10.73 5.74
CA LEU A 53 -5.08 -11.62 5.77
C LEU A 53 -5.27 -12.43 4.49
N PHE A 54 -5.02 -11.86 3.30
CA PHE A 54 -5.39 -12.47 2.03
C PHE A 54 -4.22 -12.85 1.13
N ALA A 55 -3.06 -12.20 1.28
CA ALA A 55 -1.87 -12.41 0.45
C ALA A 55 -0.72 -13.10 1.18
N HIS A 56 -0.79 -13.22 2.52
CA HIS A 56 0.19 -13.88 3.39
C HIS A 56 1.66 -13.53 3.08
N PRO A 57 2.02 -12.23 3.01
CA PRO A 57 3.39 -11.78 2.79
C PRO A 57 4.34 -12.26 3.88
N THR A 58 5.63 -12.32 3.57
CA THR A 58 6.67 -12.48 4.59
C THR A 58 6.68 -11.28 5.54
N LEU A 59 7.36 -11.40 6.69
CA LEU A 59 7.55 -10.27 7.60
C LEU A 59 8.26 -9.10 6.90
N LEU A 60 9.27 -9.38 6.06
CA LEU A 60 10.00 -8.35 5.34
C LEU A 60 9.09 -7.62 4.33
N ALA A 61 8.34 -8.37 3.51
CA ALA A 61 7.37 -7.78 2.59
C ALA A 61 6.29 -6.97 3.32
N THR A 62 5.82 -7.43 4.48
CA THR A 62 4.88 -6.69 5.33
C THR A 62 5.46 -5.36 5.79
N LEU A 63 6.70 -5.35 6.28
CA LEU A 63 7.38 -4.12 6.72
C LEU A 63 7.62 -3.15 5.55
N VAL A 64 7.96 -3.67 4.37
CA VAL A 64 8.12 -2.84 3.16
C VAL A 64 6.78 -2.22 2.77
N LEU A 65 5.70 -3.01 2.65
CA LEU A 65 4.35 -2.50 2.33
C LEU A 65 3.91 -1.39 3.30
N PHE A 66 4.01 -1.66 4.60
CA PHE A 66 3.63 -0.68 5.62
C PHE A 66 4.51 0.57 5.56
N GLY A 67 5.83 0.39 5.47
CA GLY A 67 6.80 1.48 5.44
C GLY A 67 6.67 2.38 4.22
N THR A 68 6.54 1.81 3.03
CA THR A 68 6.36 2.58 1.80
C THR A 68 5.04 3.34 1.82
N HIS A 69 3.97 2.73 2.31
CA HIS A 69 2.66 3.38 2.39
C HIS A 69 2.69 4.53 3.40
N CYS A 70 3.34 4.33 4.56
CA CYS A 70 3.63 5.38 5.55
C CYS A 70 4.45 6.57 5.00
N ILE A 71 5.12 6.44 3.85
CA ILE A 71 5.94 7.50 3.23
C ILE A 71 5.20 8.15 2.05
N VAL A 72 4.71 7.34 1.11
CA VAL A 72 4.07 7.82 -0.13
C VAL A 72 2.81 8.64 0.20
N ASP A 73 2.02 8.18 1.17
CA ASP A 73 0.77 8.85 1.53
C ASP A 73 0.99 10.24 2.12
N PRO A 74 1.90 10.46 3.09
CA PRO A 74 2.25 11.81 3.52
C PRO A 74 2.83 12.67 2.40
N LEU A 75 3.63 12.12 1.48
CA LEU A 75 4.14 12.89 0.33
C LEU A 75 3.01 13.45 -0.54
N LYS A 76 1.90 12.71 -0.69
CA LYS A 76 0.68 13.18 -1.36
C LYS A 76 -0.19 14.06 -0.46
N ALA A 77 -0.63 13.54 0.68
CA ALA A 77 -1.70 14.09 1.49
C ALA A 77 -1.23 15.23 2.41
N ARG A 78 -0.01 15.15 2.95
CA ARG A 78 0.56 16.15 3.87
C ARG A 78 1.42 17.17 3.13
N TYR A 79 2.43 16.70 2.39
CA TYR A 79 3.47 17.55 1.80
C TYR A 79 3.15 18.05 0.39
N LYS A 80 2.12 17.48 -0.26
CA LYS A 80 1.68 17.88 -1.61
C LYS A 80 2.78 17.77 -2.69
N VAL A 81 3.75 16.90 -2.48
CA VAL A 81 4.83 16.59 -3.43
C VAL A 81 4.29 15.72 -4.57
N ILE A 82 3.39 14.79 -4.26
CA ILE A 82 2.68 13.96 -5.24
C ILE A 82 1.30 14.58 -5.46
N GLY A 83 1.09 15.17 -6.63
CA GLY A 83 -0.18 15.83 -6.97
C GLY A 83 -1.25 14.85 -7.48
N PRO A 84 -1.04 14.20 -8.64
CA PRO A 84 -2.07 13.34 -9.23
C PRO A 84 -2.25 12.01 -8.48
N ILE A 85 -3.50 11.55 -8.34
CA ILE A 85 -3.81 10.25 -7.74
C ILE A 85 -3.16 9.09 -8.48
N TRP A 86 -3.07 9.14 -9.81
CA TRP A 86 -2.49 8.05 -10.58
C TRP A 86 -1.00 7.84 -10.28
N LEU A 87 -0.26 8.91 -9.92
CA LEU A 87 1.16 8.83 -9.60
C LEU A 87 1.36 8.16 -8.23
N ASP A 88 0.53 8.51 -7.26
CA ASP A 88 0.46 7.85 -5.95
C ASP A 88 0.18 6.34 -6.09
N GLN A 89 -0.86 5.98 -6.84
CA GLN A 89 -1.21 4.58 -7.08
C GLN A 89 -0.12 3.82 -7.85
N LEU A 90 0.54 4.48 -8.80
CA LEU A 90 1.68 3.90 -9.52
C LEU A 90 2.82 3.53 -8.55
N LEU A 91 3.15 4.39 -7.58
CA LEU A 91 4.21 4.11 -6.61
C LEU A 91 3.87 2.92 -5.69
N HIS A 92 2.60 2.81 -5.26
CA HIS A 92 2.13 1.67 -4.47
C HIS A 92 2.17 0.36 -5.28
N ILE A 93 1.72 0.38 -6.54
CA ILE A 93 1.77 -0.78 -7.44
C ILE A 93 3.22 -1.17 -7.76
N LEU A 94 4.11 -0.21 -7.98
CA LEU A 94 5.54 -0.48 -8.17
C LEU A 94 6.16 -1.17 -6.96
N THR A 95 5.76 -0.80 -5.74
CA THR A 95 6.19 -1.49 -4.52
C THR A 95 5.78 -2.97 -4.55
N ILE A 96 4.52 -3.26 -4.92
CA ILE A 96 4.03 -4.64 -5.06
C ILE A 96 4.83 -5.41 -6.11
N VAL A 97 5.06 -4.81 -7.29
CA VAL A 97 5.84 -5.43 -8.36
C VAL A 97 7.27 -5.71 -7.92
N LEU A 98 7.91 -4.79 -7.18
CA LEU A 98 9.25 -4.98 -6.65
C LEU A 98 9.31 -6.10 -5.61
N ILE A 99 8.37 -6.13 -4.66
CA ILE A 99 8.27 -7.21 -3.66
C ILE A 99 8.15 -8.57 -4.34
N LEU A 100 7.20 -8.70 -5.28
CA LEU A 100 6.95 -9.95 -5.98
C LEU A 100 8.10 -10.35 -6.91
N GLY A 101 8.74 -9.39 -7.58
CA GLY A 101 9.87 -9.63 -8.47
C GLY A 101 11.15 -10.02 -7.73
N LEU A 102 11.36 -9.45 -6.54
CA LEU A 102 12.50 -9.76 -5.66
C LEU A 102 12.24 -10.97 -4.75
N LYS A 103 11.01 -11.49 -4.73
CA LYS A 103 10.58 -12.61 -3.87
C LYS A 103 10.87 -12.36 -2.40
N LEU A 104 10.58 -11.13 -1.96
CA LEU A 104 10.67 -10.75 -0.55
C LEU A 104 9.63 -11.46 0.30
#